data_AF-A0A1G5G369-F1
#
_entry.id   AF-A0A1G5G369-F1
#
_cell.length_a   1.000
_cell.length_b   1.000
_cell.length_c   1.000
_cell.angle_alpha   90.00
_cell.angle_beta   90.00
_cell.angle_gamma   90.00
#
_symmetry.space_group_name_H-M   'P 1'
#
loop_
_entity.id
_entity.type
_entity.pdbx_description
1 polymer ?
#
loop_
_entity_poly.entity_id
_entity_poly.type
_entity_poly.pdbx_seq_one_letter_code
_entity_poly.pdbx_strand_id
1 'polypeptide(L)'
;MAFITENKPGDWPANSREYKLDCIWDMLDKFEDNPSYKTREVLLALVSDNDLNQYSSIGRFRFSEYEVELINLIYLRAAQFQINAVKVYLYDLITEATRLQKIYSWMNPIVGEGKEAGYSIEVYENGLRLELKLYHFAYQKYTVEKTKSFAEQLLDVVEEIYNACSSEDEIDSIAYAYSAMLNDISYMRGSKKEKIWQFNREDLLKILKLEADILCKNNQNPTIRPTRGVLMTQISNFILKSRNNYNQDYICKYISKEVAKSTVGNLEIWMGKTENLNDKREQKVVPELFEDVSWIDYEWAKNIDFTPCRTYYVSSFSKSINANNMKDGYGECLYGYKNDRIVDLIGPLMMRTFVNRDGCDDDLPDKKDLPAISQVIAFDVLYDIDEAKEELKYLFEVIDAFDISDDEKHLFLQEILQYWILSVKDSSWSDERERRYVLFLYEGYNYLETVVEDGFLKEKTSLFMLPDFILGENPVRNIVKKQMEAKQKATMSKEYLHCRDCLVQDYDFISSMNQKERKCPVCGSLNVDIIYR
;
A
#
# COMPACT_ATOMS: atom_id res chain seq x y z
N MET A 1 -2.55 -14.93 -22.82
CA MET A 1 -1.73 -15.00 -21.58
C MET A 1 -0.35 -14.47 -21.92
N ALA A 2 0.25 -13.64 -21.09
CA ALA A 2 1.64 -13.23 -21.30
C ALA A 2 2.54 -14.39 -20.86
N PHE A 3 3.31 -14.95 -21.79
CA PHE A 3 4.23 -16.06 -21.52
C PHE A 3 5.65 -15.52 -21.35
N ILE A 4 6.46 -16.19 -20.53
CA ILE A 4 7.89 -15.95 -20.49
C ILE A 4 8.47 -16.41 -21.83
N THR A 5 9.13 -15.50 -22.52
CA THR A 5 9.75 -15.67 -23.83
C THR A 5 11.28 -15.76 -23.72
N GLU A 6 11.86 -15.22 -22.64
CA GLU A 6 13.29 -15.31 -22.37
C GLU A 6 13.67 -16.64 -21.72
N ASN A 7 14.87 -17.13 -22.08
CA ASN A 7 15.36 -18.40 -21.54
C ASN A 7 15.74 -18.24 -20.07
N LYS A 8 15.07 -19.01 -19.20
CA LYS A 8 15.41 -19.11 -17.77
C LYS A 8 16.90 -19.51 -17.61
N PRO A 9 17.74 -18.72 -16.92
CA PRO A 9 19.15 -19.07 -16.71
C PRO A 9 19.28 -20.44 -16.03
N GLY A 10 20.26 -21.24 -16.46
CA GLY A 10 20.42 -22.62 -15.96
C GLY A 10 20.78 -22.72 -14.46
N ASP A 11 21.33 -21.66 -13.88
CA ASP A 11 21.66 -21.52 -12.46
C ASP A 11 20.60 -20.69 -11.69
N TRP A 12 19.41 -20.46 -12.26
CA TRP A 12 18.32 -19.78 -11.58
C TRP A 12 17.62 -20.68 -10.55
N PRO A 13 17.28 -20.18 -9.34
CA PRO A 13 17.66 -18.87 -8.82
C PRO A 13 19.08 -18.88 -8.25
N ALA A 14 19.90 -17.88 -8.61
CA ALA A 14 21.28 -17.75 -8.11
C ALA A 14 21.40 -16.85 -6.88
N ASN A 15 20.32 -16.16 -6.51
CA ASN A 15 20.26 -15.30 -5.34
C ASN A 15 18.84 -15.22 -4.74
N SER A 16 18.76 -14.61 -3.57
CA SER A 16 17.51 -14.51 -2.81
C SER A 16 16.44 -13.66 -3.51
N ARG A 17 16.84 -12.71 -4.38
CA ARG A 17 15.91 -11.87 -5.16
C ARG A 17 15.18 -12.70 -6.20
N GLU A 18 15.95 -13.45 -7.00
CA GLU A 18 15.43 -14.35 -8.03
C GLU A 18 14.50 -15.41 -7.45
N TYR A 19 14.90 -16.03 -6.34
CA TYR A 19 14.05 -16.99 -5.61
C TYR A 19 12.73 -16.36 -5.16
N LYS A 20 12.78 -15.11 -4.68
CA LYS A 20 11.59 -14.40 -4.21
C LYS A 20 10.63 -14.08 -5.34
N LEU A 21 11.14 -13.71 -6.53
CA LEU A 21 10.33 -13.51 -7.72
C LEU A 21 9.62 -14.80 -8.16
N ASP A 22 10.32 -15.94 -8.19
CA ASP A 22 9.70 -17.25 -8.47
C ASP A 22 8.59 -17.56 -7.44
N CYS A 23 8.84 -17.34 -6.16
CA CYS A 23 7.83 -17.56 -5.11
C CYS A 23 6.59 -16.67 -5.28
N ILE A 24 6.76 -15.41 -5.68
CA ILE A 24 5.64 -14.48 -5.90
C ILE A 24 4.85 -14.92 -7.12
N TRP A 25 5.53 -15.27 -8.22
CA TRP A 25 4.89 -15.78 -9.44
C TRP A 25 4.04 -17.03 -9.17
N ASP A 26 4.63 -18.04 -8.52
CA ASP A 26 3.92 -19.28 -8.16
C ASP A 26 2.72 -19.01 -7.24
N MET A 27 2.82 -18.01 -6.37
CA MET A 27 1.72 -17.66 -5.47
C MET A 27 0.62 -16.85 -6.14
N LEU A 28 0.92 -16.09 -7.19
CA LEU A 28 -0.09 -15.43 -8.02
C LEU A 28 -0.92 -16.47 -8.79
N ASP A 29 -0.28 -17.50 -9.34
CA ASP A 29 -0.99 -18.61 -10.01
C ASP A 29 -1.89 -19.37 -9.01
N LYS A 30 -1.37 -19.69 -7.82
CA LYS A 30 -2.19 -20.31 -6.75
C LYS A 30 -3.34 -19.43 -6.27
N PHE A 31 -3.17 -18.11 -6.28
CA PHE A 31 -4.24 -17.18 -5.93
C PHE A 31 -5.30 -17.11 -7.03
N GLU A 32 -4.92 -17.15 -8.30
CA GLU A 32 -5.84 -17.26 -9.44
C GLU A 32 -6.67 -18.55 -9.36
N ASP A 33 -6.01 -19.69 -9.11
CA ASP A 33 -6.65 -21.01 -9.08
C ASP A 33 -7.54 -21.22 -7.84
N ASN A 34 -7.15 -20.65 -6.70
CA ASN A 34 -7.85 -20.83 -5.42
C ASN A 34 -7.84 -19.53 -4.59
N PRO A 35 -8.60 -18.50 -5.01
CA PRO A 35 -8.67 -17.23 -4.27
C PRO A 35 -9.33 -17.43 -2.92
N SER A 36 -8.57 -17.16 -1.85
CA SER A 36 -9.03 -17.31 -0.46
C SER A 36 -8.20 -16.45 0.49
N TYR A 37 -8.67 -16.28 1.72
CA TYR A 37 -7.92 -15.60 2.78
C TYR A 37 -6.54 -16.25 3.02
N LYS A 38 -6.39 -17.55 2.75
CA LYS A 38 -5.12 -18.29 2.90
C LYS A 38 -4.12 -17.93 1.81
N THR A 39 -4.54 -18.02 0.53
CA THR A 39 -3.66 -17.69 -0.60
C THR A 39 -3.29 -16.21 -0.58
N ARG A 40 -4.25 -15.35 -0.19
CA ARG A 40 -4.02 -13.93 0.10
C ARG A 40 -2.97 -13.71 1.20
N GLU A 41 -3.10 -14.33 2.37
CA GLU A 41 -2.13 -14.19 3.47
C GLU A 41 -0.72 -14.61 3.04
N VAL A 42 -0.57 -15.76 2.37
CA VAL A 42 0.75 -16.25 1.95
C VAL A 42 1.38 -15.28 0.96
N LEU A 43 0.63 -14.81 -0.03
CA LEU A 43 1.13 -13.84 -1.00
C LEU A 43 1.52 -12.53 -0.31
N LEU A 44 0.68 -11.97 0.56
CA LEU A 44 0.98 -10.74 1.28
C LEU A 44 2.17 -10.88 2.23
N ALA A 45 2.33 -12.03 2.89
CA ALA A 45 3.49 -12.33 3.72
C ALA A 45 4.79 -12.39 2.90
N LEU A 46 4.72 -12.68 1.60
CA LEU A 46 5.89 -12.61 0.73
C LEU A 46 6.27 -11.15 0.41
N VAL A 47 5.30 -10.25 0.20
CA VAL A 47 5.58 -8.90 -0.33
C VAL A 47 5.53 -7.76 0.69
N SER A 48 5.08 -8.04 1.92
CA SER A 48 4.90 -7.04 2.98
C SER A 48 5.98 -7.18 4.05
N ASP A 49 7.22 -6.84 3.70
CA ASP A 49 8.28 -6.70 4.70
C ASP A 49 8.06 -5.44 5.53
N ASN A 50 8.34 -5.52 6.83
CA ASN A 50 8.06 -4.44 7.77
C ASN A 50 9.35 -3.76 8.25
N ASP A 51 10.42 -4.54 8.45
CA ASP A 51 11.68 -4.06 9.01
C ASP A 51 12.71 -3.81 7.90
N LEU A 52 13.57 -2.80 8.08
CA LEU A 52 14.57 -2.40 7.07
C LEU A 52 15.55 -3.53 6.75
N ASN A 53 15.89 -4.31 7.77
CA ASN A 53 16.85 -5.39 7.68
C ASN A 53 16.20 -6.76 7.46
N GLN A 54 14.90 -6.82 7.14
CA GLN A 54 14.20 -8.08 6.85
C GLN A 54 14.64 -8.69 5.52
N TYR A 55 15.10 -7.89 4.55
CA TYR A 55 15.53 -8.41 3.25
C TYR A 55 16.91 -9.09 3.31
N SER A 56 17.08 -10.18 2.55
CA SER A 56 18.35 -10.90 2.41
C SER A 56 18.97 -10.69 1.04
N SER A 57 20.20 -10.18 0.99
CA SER A 57 20.97 -9.99 -0.25
C SER A 57 21.95 -11.15 -0.51
N ILE A 58 21.64 -12.36 -0.02
CA ILE A 58 22.49 -13.53 -0.19
C ILE A 58 22.40 -14.05 -1.62
N GLY A 59 23.56 -14.38 -2.19
CA GLY A 59 23.70 -15.05 -3.49
C GLY A 59 24.55 -14.25 -4.47
N ARG A 60 24.55 -14.67 -5.73
CA ARG A 60 25.31 -14.00 -6.80
C ARG A 60 24.67 -12.66 -7.17
N PHE A 61 25.47 -11.59 -7.15
CA PHE A 61 25.04 -10.30 -7.67
C PHE A 61 25.05 -10.31 -9.20
N ARG A 62 23.86 -10.30 -9.80
CA ARG A 62 23.65 -10.28 -11.25
C ARG A 62 22.28 -9.69 -11.58
N PHE A 63 22.06 -9.39 -12.86
CA PHE A 63 20.75 -9.09 -13.44
C PHE A 63 20.62 -9.83 -14.78
N SER A 64 19.42 -10.22 -15.18
CA SER A 64 19.17 -10.94 -16.43
C SER A 64 17.88 -10.47 -17.09
N GLU A 65 17.75 -10.68 -18.40
CA GLU A 65 16.53 -10.36 -19.16
C GLU A 65 15.32 -11.16 -18.63
N TYR A 66 15.53 -12.44 -18.28
CA TYR A 66 14.51 -13.27 -17.63
C TYR A 66 14.00 -12.67 -16.31
N GLU A 67 14.88 -12.07 -15.48
CA GLU A 67 14.46 -11.38 -14.25
C GLU A 67 13.49 -10.24 -14.57
N VAL A 68 13.81 -9.45 -15.59
CA VAL A 68 13.02 -8.28 -16.01
C VAL A 68 11.68 -8.70 -16.59
N GLU A 69 11.67 -9.72 -17.43
CA GLU A 69 10.43 -10.30 -17.95
C GLU A 69 9.53 -10.81 -16.82
N LEU A 70 10.11 -11.52 -15.83
CA LEU A 70 9.36 -12.01 -14.68
C LEU A 70 8.79 -10.85 -13.83
N ILE A 71 9.57 -9.79 -13.58
CA ILE A 71 9.08 -8.57 -12.90
C ILE A 71 7.88 -7.98 -13.65
N ASN A 72 7.99 -7.84 -14.97
CA ASN A 72 6.94 -7.28 -15.82
C ASN A 72 5.66 -8.13 -15.80
N LEU A 73 5.80 -9.46 -15.84
CA LEU A 73 4.68 -10.39 -15.77
C LEU A 73 4.00 -10.36 -14.40
N ILE A 74 4.78 -10.34 -13.32
CA ILE A 74 4.26 -10.20 -11.95
C ILE A 74 3.49 -8.88 -11.81
N TYR A 75 4.03 -7.77 -12.34
CA TYR A 75 3.36 -6.47 -12.33
C TYR A 75 1.99 -6.53 -13.02
N LEU A 76 1.94 -7.11 -14.22
CA LEU A 76 0.71 -7.27 -14.99
C LEU A 76 -0.34 -8.12 -14.27
N ARG A 77 0.07 -9.27 -13.70
CA ARG A 77 -0.82 -10.14 -12.90
C ARG A 77 -1.33 -9.41 -11.66
N ALA A 78 -0.45 -8.70 -10.95
CA ALA A 78 -0.83 -7.93 -9.77
C ALA A 78 -1.82 -6.81 -10.12
N ALA A 79 -1.66 -6.14 -11.26
CA ALA A 79 -2.62 -5.16 -11.76
C ALA A 79 -3.98 -5.80 -12.10
N GLN A 80 -3.99 -6.96 -12.76
CA GLN A 80 -5.21 -7.72 -13.08
C GLN A 80 -5.99 -8.12 -11.82
N PHE A 81 -5.27 -8.57 -10.78
CA PHE A 81 -5.86 -9.01 -9.52
C PHE A 81 -6.02 -7.88 -8.49
N GLN A 82 -5.66 -6.64 -8.83
CA GLN A 82 -5.67 -5.48 -7.94
C GLN A 82 -4.89 -5.69 -6.62
N ILE A 83 -3.80 -6.46 -6.65
CA ILE A 83 -2.96 -6.74 -5.49
C ILE A 83 -1.86 -5.69 -5.41
N ASN A 84 -2.23 -4.48 -4.97
CA ASN A 84 -1.33 -3.32 -4.98
C ASN A 84 -0.07 -3.57 -4.12
N ALA A 85 -0.17 -4.34 -3.05
CA ALA A 85 0.97 -4.77 -2.23
C ALA A 85 2.12 -5.42 -3.04
N VAL A 86 1.81 -6.15 -4.12
CA VAL A 86 2.81 -6.77 -5.00
C VAL A 86 3.46 -5.72 -5.90
N LYS A 87 2.68 -4.79 -6.47
CA LYS A 87 3.24 -3.68 -7.28
C LYS A 87 4.17 -2.80 -6.46
N VAL A 88 3.75 -2.39 -5.27
CA VAL A 88 4.56 -1.65 -4.30
C VAL A 88 5.88 -2.39 -4.01
N TYR A 89 5.81 -3.71 -3.81
CA TYR A 89 7.01 -4.52 -3.59
C TYR A 89 7.98 -4.52 -4.78
N LEU A 90 7.49 -4.49 -6.02
CA LEU A 90 8.37 -4.41 -7.19
C LEU A 90 9.15 -3.08 -7.24
N TYR A 91 8.52 -1.96 -6.86
CA TYR A 91 9.21 -0.68 -6.71
C TYR A 91 10.27 -0.71 -5.59
N ASP A 92 9.98 -1.35 -4.46
CA ASP A 92 10.96 -1.61 -3.40
C ASP A 92 12.12 -2.49 -3.89
N LEU A 93 11.83 -3.54 -4.66
CA LEU A 93 12.84 -4.45 -5.21
C LEU A 93 13.79 -3.71 -6.17
N ILE A 94 13.24 -2.86 -7.05
CA ILE A 94 14.02 -2.01 -7.97
C ILE A 94 14.87 -1.00 -7.21
N THR A 95 14.32 -0.39 -6.15
CA THR A 95 15.04 0.51 -5.23
C THR A 95 16.28 -0.18 -4.66
N GLU A 96 16.10 -1.37 -4.09
CA GLU A 96 17.17 -2.16 -3.50
C GLU A 96 18.21 -2.62 -4.53
N ALA A 97 17.76 -3.12 -5.69
CA ALA A 97 18.63 -3.52 -6.79
C ALA A 97 19.51 -2.35 -7.29
N THR A 98 18.91 -1.19 -7.52
CA THR A 98 19.59 0.02 -8.00
C THR A 98 20.59 0.53 -6.97
N ARG A 99 20.22 0.51 -5.68
CA ARG A 99 21.12 0.87 -4.58
C ARG A 99 22.31 -0.07 -4.50
N LEU A 100 22.10 -1.38 -4.63
CA LEU A 100 23.17 -2.37 -4.60
C LEU A 100 24.09 -2.26 -5.81
N GLN A 101 23.57 -1.98 -7.01
CA GLN A 101 24.39 -1.73 -8.21
C GLN A 101 25.35 -0.58 -8.00
N LYS A 102 24.87 0.53 -7.42
CA LYS A 102 25.74 1.66 -7.07
C LYS A 102 26.81 1.29 -6.04
N ILE A 103 26.49 0.48 -5.04
CA ILE A 103 27.50 0.01 -4.07
C ILE A 103 28.53 -0.88 -4.78
N TYR A 104 28.07 -1.77 -5.65
CA TYR A 104 28.92 -2.66 -6.43
C TYR A 104 29.86 -1.88 -7.37
N SER A 105 29.37 -0.84 -8.05
CA SER A 105 30.20 0.01 -8.93
C SER A 105 31.33 0.70 -8.18
N TRP A 106 31.10 1.10 -6.93
CA TRP A 106 32.15 1.68 -6.07
C TRP A 106 33.14 0.65 -5.54
N MET A 107 32.71 -0.60 -5.34
CA MET A 107 33.57 -1.68 -4.83
C MET A 107 34.41 -2.34 -5.92
N ASN A 108 33.91 -2.38 -7.16
CA ASN A 108 34.56 -3.08 -8.27
C ASN A 108 36.02 -2.64 -8.53
N PRO A 109 36.37 -1.33 -8.54
CA PRO A 109 37.77 -0.89 -8.64
C PRO A 109 38.69 -1.41 -7.52
N ILE A 110 38.14 -1.74 -6.36
CA ILE A 110 38.88 -2.23 -5.18
C ILE A 110 39.13 -3.75 -5.28
N VAL A 111 38.27 -4.49 -5.98
CA VAL A 111 38.34 -5.96 -6.12
C VAL A 111 39.17 -6.41 -7.33
N GLY A 112 39.60 -5.46 -8.18
CA GLY A 112 40.56 -5.73 -9.27
C GLY A 112 39.96 -6.36 -10.52
N GLU A 113 38.63 -6.36 -10.68
CA GLU A 113 37.98 -6.76 -11.92
C GLU A 113 38.06 -5.57 -12.91
N GLY A 114 38.82 -5.73 -13.98
CA GLY A 114 39.27 -4.66 -14.89
C GLY A 114 38.20 -3.98 -15.77
N LYS A 115 36.96 -3.85 -15.30
CA LYS A 115 35.92 -3.01 -15.90
C LYS A 115 35.22 -2.24 -14.78
N GLU A 116 35.22 -0.90 -14.84
CA GLU A 116 34.33 -0.10 -13.99
C GLU A 116 32.90 -0.56 -14.26
N ALA A 117 32.26 -1.23 -13.31
CA ALA A 117 30.83 -1.49 -13.42
C ALA A 117 30.14 -0.12 -13.38
N GLY A 118 29.37 0.21 -14.42
CA GLY A 118 28.62 1.45 -14.46
C GLY A 118 27.56 1.51 -13.35
N TYR A 119 27.05 2.70 -13.07
CA TYR A 119 25.87 2.87 -12.21
C TYR A 119 24.58 2.32 -12.84
N SER A 120 24.62 2.03 -14.15
CA SER A 120 23.52 1.52 -14.96
C SER A 120 23.21 0.04 -14.70
N ILE A 121 21.93 -0.30 -14.83
CA ILE A 121 21.45 -1.68 -14.94
C ILE A 121 20.80 -1.80 -16.31
N GLU A 122 21.61 -2.05 -17.34
CA GLU A 122 21.19 -2.00 -18.74
C GLU A 122 19.93 -2.84 -19.03
N VAL A 123 19.80 -4.04 -18.44
CA VAL A 123 18.61 -4.87 -18.61
C VAL A 123 17.34 -4.24 -18.02
N TYR A 124 17.44 -3.47 -16.93
CA TYR A 124 16.31 -2.73 -16.36
C TYR A 124 15.96 -1.53 -17.25
N GLU A 125 16.99 -0.82 -17.71
CA GLU A 125 16.85 0.34 -18.60
C GLU A 125 16.22 -0.04 -19.94
N ASN A 126 16.48 -1.24 -20.46
CA ASN A 126 15.96 -1.69 -21.75
C ASN A 126 14.66 -2.50 -21.65
N GLY A 127 14.46 -3.26 -20.57
CA GLY A 127 13.39 -4.25 -20.52
C GLY A 127 12.24 -3.97 -19.54
N LEU A 128 12.42 -3.12 -18.51
CA LEU A 128 11.33 -2.86 -17.56
C LEU A 128 10.16 -2.16 -18.27
N ARG A 129 8.94 -2.52 -17.85
CA ARG A 129 7.76 -1.72 -18.22
C ARG A 129 7.96 -0.26 -17.83
N LEU A 130 7.35 0.64 -18.59
CA LEU A 130 7.61 2.08 -18.51
C LEU A 130 7.36 2.66 -17.11
N GLU A 131 6.33 2.21 -16.39
CA GLU A 131 5.99 2.65 -15.03
C GLU A 131 7.11 2.35 -14.03
N LEU A 132 7.71 1.16 -14.15
CA LEU A 132 8.82 0.70 -13.31
C LEU A 132 10.16 1.34 -13.75
N LYS A 133 10.30 1.56 -15.06
CA LYS A 133 11.49 2.17 -15.68
C LYS A 133 11.62 3.66 -15.33
N LEU A 134 10.53 4.43 -15.39
CA LEU A 134 10.49 5.83 -14.95
C LEU A 134 10.96 5.95 -13.49
N TYR A 135 10.44 5.08 -12.63
CA TYR A 135 10.86 5.01 -11.24
C TYR A 135 12.35 4.65 -11.08
N HIS A 136 12.83 3.64 -11.82
CA HIS A 136 14.24 3.22 -11.79
C HIS A 136 15.17 4.39 -12.14
N PHE A 137 14.89 5.12 -13.22
CA PHE A 137 15.69 6.28 -13.62
C PHE A 137 15.69 7.38 -12.57
N ALA A 138 14.51 7.77 -12.07
CA ALA A 138 14.38 8.78 -11.03
C ALA A 138 15.17 8.38 -9.76
N TYR A 139 15.05 7.12 -9.33
CA TYR A 139 15.74 6.63 -8.14
C TYR A 139 17.26 6.53 -8.33
N GLN A 140 17.71 6.06 -9.50
CA GLN A 140 19.12 5.98 -9.85
C GLN A 140 19.77 7.37 -9.82
N LYS A 141 19.14 8.36 -10.47
CA LYS A 141 19.61 9.75 -10.48
C LYS A 141 19.63 10.32 -9.06
N TYR A 142 18.56 10.14 -8.29
CA TYR A 142 18.48 10.53 -6.88
C TYR A 142 19.61 9.95 -6.02
N THR A 143 19.85 8.64 -6.11
CA THR A 143 20.85 7.98 -5.26
C THR A 143 22.28 8.31 -5.68
N VAL A 144 22.54 8.50 -6.98
CA VAL A 144 23.88 8.80 -7.50
C VAL A 144 24.26 10.26 -7.27
N GLU A 145 23.41 11.21 -7.68
CA GLU A 145 23.73 12.65 -7.63
C GLU A 145 23.64 13.24 -6.22
N LYS A 146 22.62 12.85 -5.45
CA LYS A 146 22.34 13.35 -4.09
C LYS A 146 22.23 14.88 -3.95
N THR A 147 21.93 15.59 -5.03
CA THR A 147 21.79 17.05 -5.08
C THR A 147 20.36 17.54 -4.88
N LYS A 148 19.38 16.70 -5.22
CA LYS A 148 17.94 16.99 -5.22
C LYS A 148 17.16 15.97 -4.40
N SER A 149 15.95 16.33 -3.98
CA SER A 149 15.00 15.38 -3.38
C SER A 149 14.58 14.31 -4.40
N PHE A 150 14.02 13.19 -3.94
CA PHE A 150 13.51 12.17 -4.86
C PHE A 150 12.35 12.72 -5.72
N ALA A 151 11.49 13.56 -5.14
CA ALA A 151 10.40 14.20 -5.88
C ALA A 151 10.93 15.09 -7.01
N GLU A 152 11.94 15.92 -6.74
CA GLU A 152 12.56 16.78 -7.76
C GLU A 152 13.22 15.97 -8.87
N GLN A 153 13.89 14.86 -8.53
CA GLN A 153 14.49 13.98 -9.54
C GLN A 153 13.44 13.24 -10.37
N LEU A 154 12.32 12.87 -9.75
CA LEU A 154 11.20 12.27 -10.47
C LEU A 154 10.61 13.27 -11.49
N LEU A 155 10.40 14.52 -11.09
CA LEU A 155 9.92 15.58 -11.98
C LEU A 155 10.88 15.78 -13.16
N ASP A 156 12.17 15.99 -12.87
CA ASP A 156 13.21 16.15 -13.90
C ASP A 156 13.20 15.01 -14.93
N VAL A 157 13.17 13.75 -14.46
CA VAL A 157 13.23 12.58 -15.34
C VAL A 157 11.97 12.48 -16.20
N VAL A 158 10.79 12.70 -15.63
CA VAL A 158 9.54 12.60 -16.38
C VAL A 158 9.43 13.73 -17.39
N GLU A 159 9.81 14.95 -17.03
CA GLU A 159 9.85 16.09 -17.96
C GLU A 159 10.86 15.88 -19.09
N GLU A 160 12.06 15.37 -18.79
CA GLU A 160 13.09 15.08 -19.81
C GLU A 160 12.59 14.06 -20.83
N ILE A 161 11.99 12.96 -20.36
CA ILE A 161 11.48 11.90 -21.24
C ILE A 161 10.25 12.41 -22.02
N TYR A 162 9.35 13.13 -21.36
CA TYR A 162 8.16 13.70 -22.00
C TYR A 162 8.52 14.70 -23.11
N ASN A 163 9.50 15.58 -22.86
CA ASN A 163 9.96 16.55 -23.86
C ASN A 163 10.74 15.91 -25.01
N ALA A 164 11.25 14.69 -24.83
CA ALA A 164 11.91 13.92 -25.87
C ALA A 164 10.93 13.14 -26.77
N CYS A 165 9.64 13.04 -26.39
CA CYS A 165 8.63 12.37 -27.21
C CYS A 165 8.40 13.08 -28.53
N SER A 166 8.22 12.26 -29.58
CA SER A 166 8.06 12.71 -30.96
C SER A 166 6.74 12.27 -31.59
N SER A 167 5.99 11.37 -30.92
CA SER A 167 4.72 10.82 -31.40
C SER A 167 3.64 10.83 -30.32
N GLU A 168 2.37 10.81 -30.76
CA GLU A 168 1.21 10.74 -29.86
C GLU A 168 1.23 9.45 -29.02
N ASP A 169 1.58 8.31 -29.62
CA ASP A 169 1.66 7.02 -28.91
C ASP A 169 2.70 7.02 -27.76
N GLU A 170 3.83 7.72 -27.94
CA GLU A 170 4.85 7.89 -26.90
C GLU A 170 4.32 8.77 -25.75
N ILE A 171 3.62 9.86 -26.08
CA ILE A 171 2.99 10.76 -25.10
C ILE A 171 1.93 10.01 -24.30
N ASP A 172 1.06 9.25 -24.98
CA ASP A 172 0.05 8.39 -24.36
C ASP A 172 0.66 7.39 -23.38
N SER A 173 1.76 6.75 -23.79
CA SER A 173 2.46 5.77 -22.99
C SER A 173 3.06 6.38 -21.71
N ILE A 174 3.66 7.57 -21.80
CA ILE A 174 4.21 8.27 -20.63
C ILE A 174 3.10 8.76 -19.71
N ALA A 175 2.02 9.32 -20.26
CA ALA A 175 0.89 9.79 -19.47
C ALA A 175 0.31 8.65 -18.63
N TYR A 176 0.02 7.52 -19.27
CA TYR A 176 -0.42 6.32 -18.57
C TYR A 176 0.61 5.86 -17.54
N ALA A 177 1.89 5.80 -17.93
CA ALA A 177 2.91 5.22 -17.08
C ALA A 177 3.20 6.05 -15.82
N TYR A 178 3.16 7.37 -15.95
CA TYR A 178 3.32 8.30 -14.84
C TYR A 178 2.16 8.17 -13.85
N SER A 179 0.91 8.24 -14.32
CA SER A 179 -0.27 8.06 -13.48
C SER A 179 -0.33 6.68 -12.82
N ALA A 180 0.02 5.62 -13.55
CA ALA A 180 0.06 4.27 -12.99
C ALA A 180 1.12 4.14 -11.88
N MET A 181 2.33 4.68 -12.10
CA MET A 181 3.39 4.68 -11.11
C MET A 181 3.00 5.48 -9.85
N LEU A 182 2.45 6.69 -10.00
CA LEU A 182 2.02 7.51 -8.87
C LEU A 182 0.90 6.82 -8.07
N ASN A 183 -0.07 6.23 -8.76
CA ASN A 183 -1.13 5.47 -8.12
C ASN A 183 -0.56 4.25 -7.38
N ASP A 184 0.40 3.53 -7.96
CA ASP A 184 1.01 2.36 -7.33
C ASP A 184 1.77 2.71 -6.05
N ILE A 185 2.63 3.74 -6.08
CA ILE A 185 3.39 4.15 -4.88
C ILE A 185 2.49 4.80 -3.81
N SER A 186 1.32 5.34 -4.18
CA SER A 186 0.32 5.82 -3.21
C SER A 186 -0.19 4.70 -2.28
N TYR A 187 -0.08 3.43 -2.69
CA TYR A 187 -0.41 2.27 -1.87
C TYR A 187 0.66 1.89 -0.85
N MET A 188 1.68 2.74 -0.63
CA MET A 188 2.63 2.56 0.46
C MET A 188 1.92 2.23 1.79
N ARG A 189 2.45 1.24 2.50
CA ARG A 189 1.94 0.64 3.73
C ARG A 189 2.57 1.24 4.97
N GLY A 190 3.75 1.84 4.85
CA GLY A 190 4.42 2.44 5.99
C GLY A 190 5.78 2.99 5.64
N SER A 191 6.10 4.15 6.20
CA SER A 191 7.30 4.89 5.82
C SER A 191 8.61 4.32 6.36
N LYS A 192 8.60 3.19 7.09
CA LYS A 192 9.81 2.59 7.61
C LYS A 192 10.68 2.06 6.46
N LYS A 193 10.09 1.21 5.62
CA LYS A 193 10.73 0.67 4.41
C LYS A 193 10.56 1.60 3.22
N GLU A 194 9.38 2.19 3.09
CA GLU A 194 8.93 2.92 1.90
C GLU A 194 9.08 4.44 2.07
N LYS A 195 10.08 4.87 2.86
CA LYS A 195 10.29 6.27 3.28
C LYS A 195 10.39 7.25 2.12
N ILE A 196 10.95 6.80 1.01
CA ILE A 196 11.24 7.63 -0.15
C ILE A 196 9.97 8.18 -0.82
N TRP A 197 8.81 7.55 -0.59
CA TRP A 197 7.51 8.00 -1.12
C TRP A 197 6.74 8.90 -0.13
N GLN A 198 7.35 9.30 0.99
CA GLN A 198 6.80 10.33 1.89
C GLN A 198 6.98 11.73 1.29
N PHE A 199 6.14 12.09 0.34
CA PHE A 199 6.15 13.44 -0.21
C PHE A 199 5.53 14.41 0.80
N ASN A 200 6.21 15.52 1.05
CA ASN A 200 5.58 16.65 1.74
C ASN A 200 4.52 17.31 0.82
N ARG A 201 3.72 18.22 1.38
CA ARG A 201 2.62 18.88 0.64
C ARG A 201 3.10 19.64 -0.60
N GLU A 202 4.27 20.27 -0.53
CA GLU A 202 4.85 21.04 -1.64
C GLU A 202 5.32 20.11 -2.76
N ASP A 203 6.07 19.06 -2.42
CA ASP A 203 6.56 18.04 -3.37
C ASP A 203 5.39 17.33 -4.06
N LEU A 204 4.40 16.90 -3.28
CA LEU A 204 3.21 16.21 -3.80
C LEU A 204 2.42 17.11 -4.74
N LEU A 205 2.27 18.41 -4.42
CA LEU A 205 1.56 19.34 -5.29
C LEU A 205 2.30 19.53 -6.62
N LYS A 206 3.63 19.62 -6.61
CA LYS A 206 4.43 19.70 -7.85
C LYS A 206 4.27 18.45 -8.71
N ILE A 207 4.31 17.27 -8.10
CA ILE A 207 4.09 15.97 -8.75
C ILE A 207 2.70 15.92 -9.41
N LEU A 208 1.64 16.27 -8.67
CA LEU A 208 0.27 16.26 -9.20
C LEU A 208 0.02 17.35 -10.25
N LYS A 209 0.70 18.50 -10.16
CA LYS A 209 0.66 19.54 -11.20
C LYS A 209 1.29 19.05 -12.51
N LEU A 210 2.41 18.33 -12.44
CA LEU A 210 3.00 17.72 -13.63
C LEU A 210 2.06 16.66 -14.23
N GLU A 211 1.40 15.85 -13.39
CA GLU A 211 0.41 14.88 -13.87
C GLU A 211 -0.76 15.57 -14.60
N ALA A 212 -1.30 16.65 -14.02
CA ALA A 212 -2.36 17.44 -14.64
C ALA A 212 -1.95 18.02 -16.00
N ASP A 213 -0.73 18.58 -16.11
CA ASP A 213 -0.19 19.12 -17.35
C ASP A 213 -0.03 18.03 -18.43
N ILE A 214 0.51 16.87 -18.05
CA ILE A 214 0.66 15.72 -18.97
C ILE A 214 -0.70 15.23 -19.46
N LEU A 215 -1.68 15.06 -18.57
CA LEU A 215 -3.02 14.61 -18.94
C LEU A 215 -3.72 15.61 -19.87
N CYS A 216 -3.59 16.90 -19.58
CA CYS A 216 -4.15 17.97 -20.42
C CYS A 216 -3.57 17.93 -21.84
N LYS A 217 -2.24 17.89 -21.97
CA LYS A 217 -1.56 17.80 -23.26
C LYS A 217 -1.91 16.53 -24.03
N ASN A 218 -2.23 15.46 -23.31
CA ASN A 218 -2.63 14.18 -23.87
C ASN A 218 -4.16 14.05 -24.10
N ASN A 219 -4.93 15.15 -23.97
CA ASN A 219 -6.39 15.17 -24.11
C ASN A 219 -7.14 14.14 -23.24
N GLN A 220 -6.55 13.74 -22.10
CA GLN A 220 -7.17 12.80 -21.17
C GLN A 220 -7.96 13.58 -20.10
N ASN A 221 -9.29 13.51 -20.17
CA ASN A 221 -10.13 14.18 -19.19
C ASN A 221 -10.08 13.45 -17.82
N PRO A 222 -9.66 14.12 -16.73
CA PRO A 222 -9.54 13.53 -15.39
C PRO A 222 -10.88 13.10 -14.78
N THR A 223 -12.02 13.51 -15.34
CA THR A 223 -13.37 13.12 -14.89
C THR A 223 -13.93 11.90 -15.63
N ILE A 224 -13.20 11.34 -16.60
CA ILE A 224 -13.63 10.18 -17.39
C ILE A 224 -12.88 8.93 -16.94
N ARG A 225 -13.58 7.78 -16.91
CA ARG A 225 -12.95 6.48 -16.62
C ARG A 225 -12.09 6.01 -17.79
N PRO A 226 -10.91 5.40 -17.55
CA PRO A 226 -10.43 4.94 -16.24
C PRO A 226 -9.70 6.01 -15.41
N THR A 227 -9.22 7.10 -16.01
CA THR A 227 -8.38 8.14 -15.39
C THR A 227 -8.97 8.67 -14.09
N ARG A 228 -10.27 8.97 -14.06
CA ARG A 228 -10.96 9.43 -12.84
C ARG A 228 -10.77 8.52 -11.64
N GLY A 229 -10.90 7.20 -11.83
CA GLY A 229 -10.78 6.23 -10.74
C GLY A 229 -9.36 6.15 -10.18
N VAL A 230 -8.36 6.27 -11.07
CA VAL A 230 -6.94 6.30 -10.72
C VAL A 230 -6.64 7.56 -9.89
N LEU A 231 -7.00 8.75 -10.41
CA LEU A 231 -6.75 10.02 -9.73
C LEU A 231 -7.43 10.10 -8.36
N MET A 232 -8.71 9.73 -8.26
CA MET A 232 -9.42 9.74 -6.97
C MET A 232 -8.74 8.88 -5.91
N THR A 233 -8.26 7.70 -6.32
CA THR A 233 -7.60 6.77 -5.42
C THR A 233 -6.22 7.27 -5.02
N GLN A 234 -5.44 7.72 -6.00
CA GLN A 234 -4.10 8.25 -5.79
C GLN A 234 -4.10 9.48 -4.89
N ILE A 235 -4.95 10.47 -5.19
CA ILE A 235 -5.06 11.72 -4.44
C ILE A 235 -5.53 11.43 -3.01
N SER A 236 -6.57 10.60 -2.84
CA SER A 236 -7.05 10.23 -1.49
C SER A 236 -5.98 9.49 -0.68
N ASN A 237 -5.28 8.53 -1.28
CA ASN A 237 -4.19 7.83 -0.62
C ASN A 237 -3.09 8.79 -0.16
N PHE A 238 -2.57 9.64 -1.03
CA PHE A 238 -1.49 10.56 -0.64
C PHE A 238 -1.94 11.56 0.42
N ILE A 239 -3.09 12.22 0.23
CA ILE A 239 -3.54 13.26 1.15
C ILE A 239 -3.88 12.67 2.52
N LEU A 240 -4.70 11.62 2.56
CA LEU A 240 -5.20 11.07 3.82
C LEU A 240 -4.13 10.28 4.58
N LYS A 241 -3.20 9.59 3.88
CA LYS A 241 -2.09 8.89 4.56
C LYS A 241 -0.99 9.83 5.03
N SER A 242 -0.83 11.01 4.40
CA SER A 242 0.20 11.98 4.81
C SER A 242 -0.10 12.70 6.13
N ARG A 243 -1.32 12.56 6.67
CA ARG A 243 -1.69 13.04 8.01
C ARG A 243 -0.66 12.63 9.05
N ASN A 244 -0.40 13.53 10.00
CA ASN A 244 0.63 13.34 11.04
C ASN A 244 2.02 12.96 10.46
N ASN A 245 2.36 13.47 9.28
CA ASN A 245 3.62 13.17 8.57
C ASN A 245 3.82 11.68 8.27
N TYR A 246 2.77 10.99 7.81
CA TYR A 246 2.73 9.54 7.57
C TYR A 246 3.18 8.74 8.80
N ASN A 247 2.71 9.13 9.99
CA ASN A 247 3.09 8.56 11.29
C ASN A 247 3.12 7.02 11.28
N GLN A 248 4.25 6.44 11.70
CA GLN A 248 4.57 5.01 11.73
C GLN A 248 4.20 4.28 13.03
N ASP A 249 3.44 4.90 13.93
CA ASP A 249 3.01 4.24 15.16
C ASP A 249 2.37 2.87 14.87
N TYR A 250 2.58 1.93 15.79
CA TYR A 250 1.95 0.62 15.70
C TYR A 250 0.42 0.74 15.68
N ILE A 251 -0.21 -0.04 14.83
CA ILE A 251 -1.65 -0.06 14.65
C ILE A 251 -2.22 -1.19 15.51
N CYS A 252 -3.15 -0.87 16.42
CA CYS A 252 -3.64 -1.79 17.44
C CYS A 252 -5.15 -2.00 17.34
N LYS A 253 -5.60 -3.26 17.31
CA LYS A 253 -6.99 -3.60 17.55
C LYS A 253 -7.16 -4.08 18.99
N TYR A 254 -8.07 -3.43 19.71
CA TYR A 254 -8.54 -3.88 21.01
C TYR A 254 -9.81 -4.70 20.81
N ILE A 255 -9.85 -5.90 21.37
CA ILE A 255 -11.03 -6.77 21.35
C ILE A 255 -11.20 -7.47 22.70
N SER A 256 -12.43 -7.85 23.03
CA SER A 256 -12.71 -8.62 24.24
C SER A 256 -12.14 -10.03 24.16
N LYS A 257 -11.95 -10.68 25.31
CA LYS A 257 -11.58 -12.11 25.39
C LYS A 257 -12.54 -13.03 24.63
N GLU A 258 -13.82 -12.70 24.59
CA GLU A 258 -14.83 -13.50 23.89
C GLU A 258 -14.66 -13.41 22.38
N VAL A 259 -14.47 -12.20 21.86
CA VAL A 259 -14.19 -11.97 20.44
C VAL A 259 -12.85 -12.61 20.05
N ALA A 260 -11.82 -12.51 20.90
CA ALA A 260 -10.54 -13.19 20.66
C ALA A 260 -10.67 -14.73 20.53
N LYS A 261 -11.63 -15.34 21.25
CA LYS A 261 -11.91 -16.79 21.12
C LYS A 261 -12.67 -17.11 19.84
N SER A 262 -13.66 -16.30 19.48
CA SER A 262 -14.47 -16.54 18.28
C SER A 262 -13.67 -16.36 16.99
N THR A 263 -12.77 -15.37 16.94
CA THR A 263 -11.94 -15.08 15.75
C THR A 263 -11.04 -16.23 15.33
N VAL A 264 -10.63 -17.10 16.25
CA VAL A 264 -9.86 -18.32 15.91
C VAL A 264 -10.72 -19.38 15.24
N GLY A 265 -12.01 -19.43 15.58
CA GLY A 265 -12.95 -20.41 15.04
C GLY A 265 -13.51 -20.01 13.68
N ASN A 266 -13.95 -18.76 13.54
CA ASN A 266 -14.57 -18.28 12.30
C ASN A 266 -13.56 -17.68 11.31
N LEU A 267 -12.42 -17.17 11.79
CA LEU A 267 -11.41 -16.46 11.01
C LEU A 267 -11.97 -15.22 10.32
N GLU A 268 -12.83 -14.48 10.99
CA GLU A 268 -13.51 -13.31 10.43
C GLU A 268 -13.13 -12.03 11.16
N ILE A 269 -13.16 -10.92 10.42
CA ILE A 269 -13.35 -9.59 10.97
C ILE A 269 -14.75 -9.11 10.64
N TRP A 270 -15.44 -8.56 11.64
CA TRP A 270 -16.79 -8.02 11.50
C TRP A 270 -16.72 -6.50 11.51
N MET A 271 -17.28 -5.88 10.47
CA MET A 271 -17.22 -4.44 10.23
C MET A 271 -18.64 -3.91 10.15
N GLY A 272 -18.97 -3.00 11.07
CA GLY A 272 -20.31 -2.41 11.12
C GLY A 272 -20.52 -1.43 9.97
N LYS A 273 -21.79 -1.27 9.57
CA LYS A 273 -22.22 -0.07 8.86
C LYS A 273 -21.94 1.18 9.70
N THR A 274 -21.78 2.31 9.05
CA THR A 274 -21.47 3.59 9.71
C THR A 274 -22.53 4.03 10.71
N GLU A 275 -23.79 3.68 10.47
CA GLU A 275 -24.92 3.95 11.38
C GLU A 275 -24.80 3.25 12.75
N ASN A 276 -23.96 2.22 12.85
CA ASN A 276 -23.76 1.43 14.07
C ASN A 276 -22.46 1.81 14.81
N LEU A 277 -21.78 2.89 14.39
CA LEU A 277 -20.56 3.36 15.04
C LEU A 277 -20.90 4.13 16.34
N ASN A 278 -19.91 4.18 17.25
CA ASN A 278 -20.10 4.73 18.60
C ASN A 278 -20.41 6.23 18.63
N ASP A 279 -19.92 6.98 17.65
CA ASP A 279 -20.14 8.41 17.54
C ASP A 279 -21.43 8.70 16.76
N LYS A 280 -22.37 9.42 17.38
CA LYS A 280 -23.65 9.79 16.75
C LYS A 280 -23.51 10.91 15.72
N ARG A 281 -22.34 11.58 15.68
CA ARG A 281 -21.98 12.61 14.69
C ARG A 281 -21.10 12.07 13.56
N GLU A 282 -20.94 10.75 13.49
CA GLU A 282 -20.30 10.11 12.36
C GLU A 282 -20.97 10.53 11.04
N GLN A 283 -20.16 10.80 10.00
CA GLN A 283 -20.57 11.34 8.69
C GLN A 283 -21.11 12.77 8.69
N LYS A 284 -21.29 13.43 9.85
CA LYS A 284 -21.85 14.80 9.90
C LYS A 284 -20.79 15.88 9.97
N VAL A 285 -19.65 15.60 10.60
CA VAL A 285 -18.61 16.60 10.87
C VAL A 285 -18.14 17.26 9.57
N VAL A 286 -17.81 16.49 8.53
CA VAL A 286 -17.35 17.07 7.25
C VAL A 286 -18.44 17.91 6.57
N PRO A 287 -19.69 17.42 6.36
CA PRO A 287 -20.78 18.27 5.86
C PRO A 287 -20.98 19.57 6.64
N GLU A 288 -20.91 19.51 7.97
CA GLU A 288 -21.07 20.70 8.84
C GLU A 288 -19.96 21.74 8.60
N LEU A 289 -18.76 21.34 8.18
CA LEU A 289 -17.69 22.30 7.79
C LEU A 289 -18.07 23.16 6.58
N PHE A 290 -18.98 22.68 5.73
CA PHE A 290 -19.45 23.37 4.52
C PHE A 290 -20.71 24.21 4.78
N GLU A 291 -21.28 24.21 5.99
CA GLU A 291 -22.36 25.15 6.36
C GLU A 291 -21.86 26.59 6.45
N ASP A 292 -20.63 26.77 6.96
CA ASP A 292 -19.89 28.04 6.89
C ASP A 292 -18.85 27.98 5.77
N VAL A 293 -19.16 28.60 4.64
CA VAL A 293 -18.29 28.64 3.45
C VAL A 293 -17.27 29.77 3.46
N SER A 294 -17.16 30.55 4.55
CA SER A 294 -16.29 31.74 4.61
C SER A 294 -14.78 31.44 4.49
N TRP A 295 -14.39 30.19 4.74
CA TRP A 295 -13.01 29.72 4.63
C TRP A 295 -12.69 29.07 3.27
N ILE A 296 -13.67 28.90 2.39
CA ILE A 296 -13.53 28.26 1.08
C ILE A 296 -13.26 29.35 0.03
N ASP A 297 -12.04 29.35 -0.51
CA ASP A 297 -11.57 30.36 -1.46
C ASP A 297 -12.07 30.15 -2.91
N TYR A 298 -12.58 28.95 -3.21
CA TYR A 298 -13.04 28.57 -4.54
C TYR A 298 -14.57 28.51 -4.61
N GLU A 299 -15.21 29.26 -5.52
CA GLU A 299 -16.67 29.24 -5.68
C GLU A 299 -17.17 27.85 -6.14
N TRP A 300 -16.44 27.17 -7.02
CA TRP A 300 -16.78 25.81 -7.48
C TRP A 300 -16.73 24.75 -6.36
N ALA A 301 -16.08 25.04 -5.23
CA ALA A 301 -15.96 24.13 -4.09
C ALA A 301 -17.10 24.28 -3.05
N LYS A 302 -18.09 25.15 -3.29
CA LYS A 302 -19.23 25.39 -2.40
C LYS A 302 -20.44 24.56 -2.81
N ASN A 303 -21.45 24.45 -1.94
CA ASN A 303 -22.72 23.74 -2.19
C ASN A 303 -22.56 22.26 -2.58
N ILE A 304 -21.71 21.54 -1.86
CA ILE A 304 -21.41 20.13 -2.10
C ILE A 304 -22.59 19.24 -1.69
N ASP A 305 -22.97 18.30 -2.55
CA ASP A 305 -23.84 17.18 -2.19
C ASP A 305 -23.03 16.07 -1.52
N PHE A 306 -23.30 15.86 -0.22
CA PHE A 306 -22.68 14.81 0.58
C PHE A 306 -23.48 13.50 0.61
N THR A 307 -24.55 13.38 -0.18
CA THR A 307 -25.38 12.18 -0.22
C THR A 307 -24.50 10.94 -0.49
N PRO A 308 -24.49 9.96 0.43
CA PRO A 308 -23.75 8.72 0.25
C PRO A 308 -24.09 8.03 -1.07
N CYS A 309 -23.10 7.87 -1.95
CA CYS A 309 -23.27 7.12 -3.20
C CYS A 309 -22.78 5.66 -3.11
N ARG A 310 -22.30 5.24 -1.93
CA ARG A 310 -21.76 3.90 -1.64
C ARG A 310 -22.20 3.43 -0.26
N THR A 311 -22.23 2.13 -0.06
CA THR A 311 -22.35 1.56 1.29
C THR A 311 -20.97 1.46 1.93
N TYR A 312 -20.82 2.07 3.10
CA TYR A 312 -19.58 2.12 3.86
C TYR A 312 -19.55 1.07 4.95
N TYR A 313 -18.44 0.34 5.03
CA TYR A 313 -18.10 -0.48 6.19
C TYR A 313 -16.77 -0.01 6.77
N VAL A 314 -16.68 -0.02 8.10
CA VAL A 314 -15.53 0.56 8.79
C VAL A 314 -14.93 -0.46 9.75
N SER A 315 -13.60 -0.53 9.75
CA SER A 315 -12.84 -1.10 10.85
C SER A 315 -11.90 -0.07 11.46
N SER A 316 -12.12 0.21 12.75
CA SER A 316 -11.34 1.16 13.53
C SER A 316 -10.22 0.48 14.30
N PHE A 317 -9.02 1.02 14.23
CA PHE A 317 -7.85 0.63 15.02
C PHE A 317 -7.34 1.86 15.76
N SER A 318 -6.47 1.66 16.75
CA SER A 318 -5.88 2.73 17.54
C SER A 318 -4.38 2.72 17.41
N LYS A 319 -3.76 3.91 17.38
CA LYS A 319 -2.31 4.08 17.51
C LYS A 319 -1.83 4.14 18.96
N SER A 320 -2.74 4.03 19.93
CA SER A 320 -2.43 3.98 21.36
C SER A 320 -2.12 2.54 21.78
N ILE A 321 -0.89 2.27 22.20
CA ILE A 321 -0.45 0.92 22.62
C ILE A 321 -0.69 0.73 24.11
N ASN A 322 -1.34 -0.38 24.46
CA ASN A 322 -1.55 -0.82 25.83
C ASN A 322 -2.27 0.22 26.73
N ALA A 323 -3.09 1.09 26.14
CA ALA A 323 -3.76 2.20 26.82
C ALA A 323 -4.97 1.70 27.64
N ASN A 324 -5.11 2.19 28.88
CA ASN A 324 -6.14 1.70 29.81
C ASN A 324 -7.55 2.07 29.35
N ASN A 325 -7.77 3.32 28.94
CA ASN A 325 -9.04 3.78 28.37
C ASN A 325 -9.50 2.92 27.19
N MET A 326 -8.57 2.52 26.31
CA MET A 326 -8.87 1.65 25.18
C MET A 326 -9.24 0.24 25.62
N LYS A 327 -8.56 -0.32 26.63
CA LYS A 327 -8.89 -1.64 27.18
C LYS A 327 -10.27 -1.66 27.83
N ASP A 328 -10.57 -0.63 28.62
CA ASP A 328 -11.81 -0.52 29.37
C ASP A 328 -13.01 -0.31 28.43
N GLY A 329 -12.81 0.43 27.33
CA GLY A 329 -13.86 0.71 26.35
C GLY A 329 -14.04 -0.35 25.25
N TYR A 330 -12.96 -1.01 24.81
CA TYR A 330 -12.96 -1.83 23.59
C TYR A 330 -12.52 -3.27 23.79
N GLY A 331 -11.88 -3.58 24.92
CA GLY A 331 -11.47 -4.93 25.30
C GLY A 331 -9.99 -5.08 25.59
N GLU A 332 -9.67 -6.07 26.41
CA GLU A 332 -8.36 -6.23 27.03
C GLU A 332 -7.33 -6.98 26.18
N CYS A 333 -7.74 -7.60 25.07
CA CYS A 333 -6.85 -8.29 24.15
C CYS A 333 -6.40 -7.34 23.04
N LEU A 334 -5.10 -7.07 22.95
CA LEU A 334 -4.53 -6.18 21.95
C LEU A 334 -3.82 -6.99 20.87
N TYR A 335 -4.18 -6.74 19.61
CA TYR A 335 -3.54 -7.27 18.41
C TYR A 335 -2.86 -6.14 17.66
N GLY A 336 -1.55 -6.23 17.47
CA GLY A 336 -0.72 -5.16 16.95
C GLY A 336 -0.12 -5.47 15.59
N TYR A 337 0.01 -4.42 14.77
CA TYR A 337 0.55 -4.46 13.41
C TYR A 337 1.57 -3.34 13.22
N LYS A 338 2.63 -3.63 12.48
CA LYS A 338 3.74 -2.69 12.22
C LYS A 338 3.47 -1.72 11.07
N ASN A 339 2.53 -2.06 10.18
CA ASN A 339 2.22 -1.27 8.99
C ASN A 339 0.78 -1.53 8.51
N ASP A 340 0.38 -0.83 7.45
CA ASP A 340 -0.96 -0.89 6.86
C ASP A 340 -1.20 -2.11 5.96
N ARG A 341 -0.48 -3.23 6.12
CA ARG A 341 -0.84 -4.48 5.40
C ARG A 341 -2.27 -4.97 5.72
N ILE A 342 -2.89 -4.39 6.76
CA ILE A 342 -4.30 -4.57 7.11
C ILE A 342 -5.21 -4.25 5.91
N VAL A 343 -4.88 -3.23 5.12
CA VAL A 343 -5.62 -2.82 3.90
C VAL A 343 -5.89 -4.02 3.00
N ASP A 344 -4.83 -4.76 2.66
CA ASP A 344 -4.95 -5.91 1.77
C ASP A 344 -5.56 -7.14 2.48
N LEU A 345 -5.36 -7.28 3.79
CA LEU A 345 -5.86 -8.43 4.56
C LEU A 345 -7.38 -8.42 4.78
N ILE A 346 -8.00 -7.25 4.73
CA ILE A 346 -9.45 -7.09 4.93
C ILE A 346 -10.18 -6.66 3.66
N GLY A 347 -9.46 -6.44 2.56
CA GLY A 347 -10.05 -6.13 1.26
C GLY A 347 -10.87 -7.31 0.73
N PRO A 348 -12.20 -7.16 0.52
CA PRO A 348 -13.06 -8.23 0.05
C PRO A 348 -12.55 -8.86 -1.24
N LEU A 349 -12.55 -10.19 -1.29
CA LEU A 349 -12.19 -10.93 -2.50
C LEU A 349 -13.36 -10.91 -3.47
N MET A 350 -13.23 -10.23 -4.61
CA MET A 350 -14.27 -10.18 -5.62
C MET A 350 -13.87 -10.95 -6.88
N MET A 351 -14.84 -11.54 -7.56
CA MET A 351 -14.65 -12.15 -8.88
C MET A 351 -15.07 -11.17 -9.96
N ARG A 352 -14.15 -10.87 -10.89
CA ARG A 352 -14.38 -10.02 -12.06
C ARG A 352 -14.51 -10.88 -13.30
N THR A 353 -15.62 -10.74 -14.01
CA THR A 353 -15.82 -11.38 -15.32
C THR A 353 -15.29 -10.47 -16.43
N PHE A 354 -14.27 -10.94 -17.12
CA PHE A 354 -13.78 -10.35 -18.36
C PHE A 354 -14.48 -11.03 -19.53
N VAL A 355 -14.88 -10.25 -20.54
CA VAL A 355 -15.55 -10.74 -21.74
C VAL A 355 -14.65 -10.43 -22.93
N ASN A 356 -14.40 -11.43 -23.77
CA ASN A 356 -13.67 -11.23 -25.02
C ASN A 356 -14.48 -10.29 -25.92
N ARG A 357 -13.85 -9.26 -26.47
CA ARG A 357 -14.53 -8.32 -27.38
C ARG A 357 -14.48 -8.88 -28.79
N ASP A 358 -15.55 -8.66 -29.55
CA ASP A 358 -15.60 -9.04 -30.97
C ASP A 358 -14.38 -8.46 -31.72
N GLY A 359 -13.64 -9.31 -32.43
CA GLY A 359 -12.43 -8.92 -33.17
C GLY A 359 -11.13 -8.90 -32.37
N CYS A 360 -11.13 -9.35 -31.11
CA CYS A 360 -9.93 -9.74 -30.39
C CYS A 360 -9.55 -11.21 -30.69
N ASP A 361 -8.41 -11.65 -30.14
CA ASP A 361 -7.85 -13.01 -30.32
C ASP A 361 -8.91 -14.12 -30.11
N ASP A 362 -9.20 -14.87 -31.18
CA ASP A 362 -10.19 -15.97 -31.21
C ASP A 362 -9.75 -17.16 -30.34
N ASP A 363 -8.46 -17.25 -29.96
CA ASP A 363 -7.95 -18.30 -29.08
C ASP A 363 -8.21 -18.01 -27.59
N LEU A 364 -8.69 -16.80 -27.25
CA LEU A 364 -9.08 -16.45 -25.88
C LEU A 364 -10.51 -16.89 -25.57
N PRO A 365 -10.78 -17.36 -24.33
CA PRO A 365 -12.13 -17.75 -23.94
C PRO A 365 -13.09 -16.54 -23.98
N ASP A 366 -14.32 -16.77 -24.43
CA ASP A 366 -15.38 -15.75 -24.49
C ASP A 366 -15.57 -15.00 -23.17
N LYS A 367 -15.40 -15.71 -22.05
CA LYS A 367 -15.42 -15.15 -20.71
C LYS A 367 -14.31 -15.75 -19.87
N LYS A 368 -13.68 -14.92 -19.04
CA LYS A 368 -12.73 -15.35 -18.02
C LYS A 368 -13.05 -14.64 -16.71
N ASP A 369 -13.29 -15.42 -15.66
CA ASP A 369 -13.39 -14.89 -14.31
C ASP A 369 -12.01 -14.81 -13.68
N LEU A 370 -11.67 -13.68 -13.09
CA LEU A 370 -10.42 -13.46 -12.37
C LEU A 370 -10.71 -12.91 -10.97
N PRO A 371 -10.00 -13.39 -9.93
CA PRO A 371 -10.12 -12.80 -8.61
C PRO A 371 -9.45 -11.43 -8.55
N ALA A 372 -10.00 -10.55 -7.73
CA ALA A 372 -9.40 -9.27 -7.38
C ALA A 372 -9.64 -8.92 -5.91
N ILE A 373 -8.72 -8.17 -5.32
CA ILE A 373 -8.89 -7.61 -3.96
C ILE A 373 -9.55 -6.24 -4.09
N SER A 374 -10.71 -6.06 -3.45
CA SER A 374 -11.41 -4.79 -3.45
C SER A 374 -10.63 -3.72 -2.66
N GLN A 375 -10.84 -2.47 -3.05
CA GLN A 375 -10.18 -1.32 -2.46
C GLN A 375 -10.58 -1.11 -1.00
N VAL A 376 -9.57 -0.82 -0.17
CA VAL A 376 -9.73 -0.34 1.20
C VAL A 376 -8.92 0.94 1.35
N ILE A 377 -9.55 1.97 1.89
CA ILE A 377 -8.91 3.27 2.14
C ILE A 377 -8.52 3.33 3.62
N ALA A 378 -7.29 3.77 3.89
CA ALA A 378 -6.75 3.83 5.24
C ALA A 378 -6.25 5.24 5.59
N PHE A 379 -6.65 5.74 6.75
CA PHE A 379 -6.26 7.08 7.20
C PHE A 379 -6.31 7.23 8.71
N ASP A 380 -5.55 8.20 9.23
CA ASP A 380 -5.69 8.64 10.62
C ASP A 380 -6.88 9.59 10.72
N VAL A 381 -7.73 9.44 11.71
CA VAL A 381 -8.86 10.36 11.95
C VAL A 381 -8.32 11.70 12.48
N LEU A 382 -8.82 12.82 11.94
CA LEU A 382 -8.56 14.15 12.48
C LEU A 382 -9.58 14.50 13.55
N TYR A 383 -9.14 15.26 14.54
CA TYR A 383 -9.95 15.69 15.68
C TYR A 383 -9.97 17.22 15.83
N ASP A 384 -9.22 17.92 14.98
CA ASP A 384 -9.11 19.37 14.92
C ASP A 384 -9.77 19.89 13.64
N ILE A 385 -10.68 20.86 13.80
CA ILE A 385 -11.47 21.41 12.70
C ILE A 385 -10.60 22.28 11.77
N ASP A 386 -9.67 23.03 12.33
CA ASP A 386 -8.81 23.91 11.52
C ASP A 386 -7.82 23.06 10.71
N GLU A 387 -7.27 21.99 11.28
CA GLU A 387 -6.46 21.02 10.54
C GLU A 387 -7.27 20.37 9.39
N ALA A 388 -8.53 20.00 9.63
CA ALA A 388 -9.40 19.45 8.59
C ALA A 388 -9.68 20.47 7.46
N LYS A 389 -9.90 21.75 7.79
CA LYS A 389 -10.09 22.82 6.81
C LYS A 389 -8.84 23.04 5.97
N GLU A 390 -7.65 23.07 6.58
CA GLU A 390 -6.39 23.22 5.86
C GLU A 390 -6.13 22.03 4.92
N GLU A 391 -6.46 20.81 5.33
CA GLU A 391 -6.38 19.65 4.43
C GLU A 391 -7.34 19.75 3.24
N LEU A 392 -8.58 20.21 3.47
CA LEU A 392 -9.55 20.43 2.40
C LEU A 392 -9.13 21.55 1.45
N LYS A 393 -8.57 22.65 1.95
CA LYS A 393 -7.98 23.70 1.09
C LYS A 393 -6.87 23.15 0.19
N TYR A 394 -6.00 22.30 0.75
CA TYR A 394 -4.97 21.63 -0.04
C TYR A 394 -5.58 20.72 -1.11
N LEU A 395 -6.64 19.97 -0.79
CA LEU A 395 -7.37 19.19 -1.79
C LEU A 395 -7.96 20.09 -2.89
N PHE A 396 -8.50 21.26 -2.55
CA PHE A 396 -9.02 22.20 -3.55
C PHE A 396 -7.91 22.70 -4.47
N GLU A 397 -6.74 23.06 -3.93
CA GLU A 397 -5.58 23.48 -4.73
C GLU A 397 -5.11 22.37 -5.69
N VAL A 398 -5.14 21.11 -5.24
CA VAL A 398 -4.82 19.96 -6.10
C VAL A 398 -5.84 19.80 -7.23
N ILE A 399 -7.14 19.92 -6.95
CA ILE A 399 -8.19 19.82 -7.98
C ILE A 399 -8.12 21.00 -8.95
N ASP A 400 -7.81 22.20 -8.44
CA ASP A 400 -7.71 23.42 -9.25
C ASP A 400 -6.56 23.36 -10.27
N ALA A 401 -5.53 22.54 -9.99
CA ALA A 401 -4.41 22.31 -10.90
C ALA A 401 -4.81 21.58 -12.20
N PHE A 402 -5.95 20.89 -12.23
CA PHE A 402 -6.46 20.25 -13.44
C PHE A 402 -7.16 21.28 -14.34
N ASP A 403 -6.77 21.33 -15.61
CA ASP A 403 -7.38 22.20 -16.62
C ASP A 403 -8.72 21.63 -17.11
N ILE A 404 -9.73 21.74 -16.24
CA ILE A 404 -11.12 21.32 -16.47
C ILE A 404 -12.07 22.43 -16.02
N SER A 405 -13.32 22.37 -16.47
CA SER A 405 -14.33 23.37 -16.11
C SER A 405 -14.67 23.34 -14.61
N ASP A 406 -15.16 24.47 -14.08
CA ASP A 406 -15.61 24.57 -12.68
C ASP A 406 -16.70 23.54 -12.33
N ASP A 407 -17.61 23.25 -13.27
CA ASP A 407 -18.64 22.21 -13.09
C ASP A 407 -18.01 20.81 -12.97
N GLU A 408 -16.97 20.52 -13.75
CA GLU A 408 -16.21 19.27 -13.66
C GLU A 408 -15.40 19.18 -12.37
N LYS A 409 -14.76 20.28 -11.92
CA LYS A 409 -14.08 20.35 -10.62
C LYS A 409 -15.05 20.09 -9.47
N HIS A 410 -16.23 20.70 -9.53
CA HIS A 410 -17.29 20.52 -8.53
C HIS A 410 -17.73 19.05 -8.45
N LEU A 411 -18.02 18.42 -9.58
CA LEU A 411 -18.40 17.00 -9.62
C LEU A 411 -17.27 16.08 -9.11
N PHE A 412 -16.03 16.35 -9.53
CA PHE A 412 -14.87 15.60 -9.05
C PHE A 412 -14.71 15.71 -7.53
N LEU A 413 -14.89 16.91 -6.98
CA LEU A 413 -14.84 17.17 -5.54
C LEU A 413 -15.95 16.42 -4.79
N GLN A 414 -17.19 16.46 -5.28
CA GLN A 414 -18.30 15.70 -4.67
C GLN A 414 -18.00 14.19 -4.62
N GLU A 415 -17.50 13.62 -5.72
CA GLU A 415 -17.17 12.19 -5.79
C GLU A 415 -15.98 11.83 -4.87
N ILE A 416 -14.94 12.67 -4.80
CA ILE A 416 -13.74 12.37 -3.99
C ILE A 416 -13.99 12.59 -2.48
N LEU A 417 -14.86 13.52 -2.08
CA LEU A 417 -15.21 13.76 -0.67
C LEU A 417 -15.88 12.57 0.01
N GLN A 418 -16.36 11.59 -0.76
CA GLN A 418 -16.82 10.30 -0.25
C GLN A 418 -15.71 9.55 0.53
N TYR A 419 -14.43 9.78 0.23
CA TYR A 419 -13.31 9.22 1.00
C TYR A 419 -13.03 10.01 2.31
N TRP A 420 -13.48 11.26 2.40
CA TRP A 420 -13.28 12.16 3.54
C TRP A 420 -14.40 12.14 4.57
N ILE A 421 -15.61 11.72 4.20
CA ILE A 421 -16.83 11.86 5.03
C ILE A 421 -16.69 11.19 6.42
N LEU A 422 -15.83 10.18 6.55
CA LEU A 422 -15.54 9.45 7.79
C LEU A 422 -14.17 9.81 8.38
N SER A 423 -13.53 10.87 7.93
CA SER A 423 -12.12 11.15 8.22
C SER A 423 -11.91 12.14 9.35
N VAL A 424 -12.97 12.73 9.89
CA VAL A 424 -12.93 13.73 10.97
C VAL A 424 -13.94 13.34 12.05
N LYS A 425 -13.54 13.49 13.32
CA LYS A 425 -14.37 13.29 14.51
C LYS A 425 -14.30 14.48 15.45
N ASP A 426 -15.19 14.50 16.42
CA ASP A 426 -15.11 15.45 17.53
C ASP A 426 -13.89 15.24 18.42
N SER A 427 -13.35 16.33 18.94
CA SER A 427 -12.16 16.34 19.81
C SER A 427 -12.30 15.52 21.08
N SER A 428 -13.52 15.24 21.55
CA SER A 428 -13.77 14.34 22.68
C SER A 428 -13.31 12.90 22.44
N TRP A 429 -13.10 12.51 21.18
CA TRP A 429 -12.63 11.17 20.79
C TRP A 429 -11.11 11.12 20.51
N SER A 430 -10.38 12.23 20.71
CA SER A 430 -8.96 12.32 20.31
C SER A 430 -8.06 11.29 20.99
N ASP A 431 -8.42 10.85 22.19
CA ASP A 431 -7.67 9.84 22.96
C ASP A 431 -7.61 8.47 22.26
N GLU A 432 -8.53 8.20 21.33
CA GLU A 432 -8.54 6.96 20.54
C GLU A 432 -7.36 6.88 19.57
N ARG A 433 -6.88 8.03 19.08
CA ARG A 433 -5.85 8.13 18.04
C ARG A 433 -6.14 7.16 16.89
N GLU A 434 -7.34 7.26 16.31
CA GLU A 434 -7.88 6.24 15.44
C GLU A 434 -7.16 6.16 14.08
N ARG A 435 -6.78 4.94 13.69
CA ARG A 435 -6.45 4.56 12.31
C ARG A 435 -7.67 3.83 11.74
N ARG A 436 -8.29 4.38 10.71
CA ARG A 436 -9.52 3.87 10.11
C ARG A 436 -9.24 3.15 8.80
N TYR A 437 -9.94 2.04 8.59
CA TYR A 437 -10.02 1.34 7.31
C TYR A 437 -11.46 1.35 6.81
N VAL A 438 -11.68 1.99 5.66
CA VAL A 438 -12.99 2.14 5.04
C VAL A 438 -13.06 1.25 3.81
N LEU A 439 -14.11 0.43 3.74
CA LEU A 439 -14.32 -0.55 2.69
C LEU A 439 -15.54 -0.19 1.87
N PHE A 440 -15.43 -0.43 0.56
CA PHE A 440 -16.50 -0.23 -0.40
C PHE A 440 -16.87 -1.57 -1.02
N LEU A 441 -18.15 -1.92 -0.96
CA LEU A 441 -18.71 -2.98 -1.78
C LEU A 441 -19.34 -2.35 -3.02
N TYR A 442 -19.05 -2.96 -4.16
CA TYR A 442 -19.60 -2.58 -5.46
C TYR A 442 -20.70 -3.57 -5.81
N GLU A 443 -21.85 -3.05 -6.25
CA GLU A 443 -22.96 -3.88 -6.69
C GLU A 443 -22.59 -4.71 -7.92
N GLY A 444 -23.16 -5.92 -8.04
CA GLY A 444 -22.99 -6.79 -9.19
C GLY A 444 -21.74 -7.67 -9.19
N TYR A 445 -20.88 -7.58 -8.17
CA TYR A 445 -19.75 -8.50 -7.99
C TYR A 445 -20.10 -9.67 -7.07
N ASN A 446 -19.57 -10.84 -7.40
CA ASN A 446 -19.56 -11.98 -6.49
C ASN A 446 -18.37 -11.85 -5.53
N TYR A 447 -18.65 -11.75 -4.24
CA TYR A 447 -17.63 -11.68 -3.19
C TYR A 447 -17.42 -13.06 -2.56
N LEU A 448 -16.18 -13.54 -2.58
CA LEU A 448 -15.77 -14.79 -1.97
C LEU A 448 -15.43 -14.57 -0.50
N GLU A 449 -15.89 -15.48 0.35
CA GLU A 449 -15.58 -15.46 1.79
C GLU A 449 -15.97 -14.17 2.53
N THR A 450 -16.85 -13.38 1.91
CA THR A 450 -17.44 -12.16 2.45
C THR A 450 -18.95 -12.36 2.58
N VAL A 451 -19.53 -12.01 3.73
CA VAL A 451 -20.97 -12.11 3.99
C VAL A 451 -21.47 -10.83 4.64
N VAL A 452 -22.59 -10.29 4.15
CA VAL A 452 -23.32 -9.21 4.84
C VAL A 452 -24.48 -9.83 5.60
N GLU A 453 -24.40 -9.83 6.93
CA GLU A 453 -25.40 -10.43 7.81
C GLU A 453 -25.53 -9.60 9.10
N ASP A 454 -26.75 -9.43 9.60
CA ASP A 454 -27.06 -8.70 10.84
C ASP A 454 -26.47 -7.27 10.91
N GLY A 455 -26.36 -6.58 9.77
CA GLY A 455 -25.81 -5.23 9.70
C GLY A 455 -24.28 -5.17 9.75
N PHE A 456 -23.60 -6.32 9.69
CA PHE A 456 -22.14 -6.41 9.61
C PHE A 456 -21.70 -6.95 8.25
N LEU A 457 -20.60 -6.38 7.75
CA LEU A 457 -19.75 -7.02 6.77
C LEU A 457 -18.78 -7.95 7.49
N LYS A 458 -18.94 -9.25 7.28
CA LYS A 458 -18.07 -10.30 7.80
C LYS A 458 -17.11 -10.70 6.68
N GLU A 459 -15.82 -10.47 6.89
CA GLU A 459 -14.77 -10.80 5.93
C GLU A 459 -13.85 -11.85 6.54
N LYS A 460 -13.63 -12.98 5.84
CA LYS A 460 -12.61 -13.93 6.29
C LYS A 460 -11.22 -13.35 6.14
N THR A 461 -10.39 -13.53 7.17
CA THR A 461 -9.04 -12.98 7.21
C THR A 461 -8.14 -13.73 8.20
N SER A 462 -6.84 -13.71 7.92
CA SER A 462 -5.77 -14.18 8.81
C SER A 462 -5.40 -13.15 9.89
N LEU A 463 -5.99 -11.95 9.85
CA LEU A 463 -5.58 -10.77 10.62
C LEU A 463 -5.33 -11.04 12.12
N PHE A 464 -6.23 -11.76 12.78
CA PHE A 464 -6.12 -12.09 14.21
C PHE A 464 -5.31 -13.36 14.49
N MET A 465 -5.00 -14.17 13.46
CA MET A 465 -4.17 -15.37 13.61
C MET A 465 -2.68 -15.06 13.47
N LEU A 466 -2.35 -14.05 12.70
CA LEU A 466 -0.98 -13.68 12.36
C LEU A 466 -0.70 -12.19 12.63
N PRO A 467 -1.04 -11.63 13.80
CA PRO A 467 -0.63 -10.27 14.15
C PRO A 467 0.90 -10.17 14.23
N ASP A 468 1.44 -8.95 14.21
CA ASP A 468 2.88 -8.75 14.39
C ASP A 468 3.28 -8.81 15.88
N PHE A 469 2.35 -8.49 16.79
CA PHE A 469 2.49 -8.70 18.23
C PHE A 469 1.13 -8.80 18.92
N ILE A 470 1.10 -9.32 20.13
CA ILE A 470 -0.08 -9.34 21.00
C ILE A 470 0.26 -8.89 22.42
N LEU A 471 -0.67 -8.20 23.06
CA LEU A 471 -0.59 -7.80 24.48
C LEU A 471 -1.90 -8.13 25.21
N GLY A 472 -1.85 -8.04 26.54
CA GLY A 472 -2.97 -8.35 27.40
C GLY A 472 -3.19 -9.86 27.62
N GLU A 473 -4.21 -10.19 28.39
CA GLU A 473 -4.57 -11.57 28.72
C GLU A 473 -5.35 -12.21 27.58
N ASN A 474 -4.64 -12.58 26.53
CA ASN A 474 -5.24 -13.17 25.35
C ASN A 474 -5.51 -14.68 25.53
N PRO A 475 -6.78 -15.14 25.51
CA PRO A 475 -7.14 -16.54 25.79
C PRO A 475 -6.69 -17.50 24.69
N VAL A 476 -6.39 -16.99 23.50
CA VAL A 476 -5.93 -17.77 22.34
C VAL A 476 -4.44 -17.57 22.05
N ARG A 477 -3.70 -16.97 22.99
CA ARG A 477 -2.25 -16.70 22.88
C ARG A 477 -1.44 -17.89 22.37
N ASN A 478 -1.69 -19.10 22.88
CA ASN A 478 -0.95 -20.29 22.48
C ASN A 478 -1.18 -20.67 21.01
N ILE A 479 -2.39 -20.43 20.50
CA ILE A 479 -2.75 -20.71 19.10
C ILE A 479 -2.06 -19.67 18.21
N VAL A 480 -2.18 -18.39 18.54
CA VAL A 480 -1.51 -17.29 17.82
C VAL A 480 0.00 -17.51 17.80
N LYS A 481 0.61 -17.84 18.94
CA LYS A 481 2.04 -18.16 19.05
C LYS A 481 2.45 -19.26 18.06
N LYS A 482 1.71 -20.36 17.98
CA LYS A 482 2.02 -21.46 17.06
C LYS A 482 1.94 -21.02 15.59
N GLN A 483 0.95 -20.20 15.24
CA GLN A 483 0.80 -19.70 13.87
C GLN A 483 1.90 -18.70 13.52
N MET A 484 2.22 -17.77 14.43
CA MET A 484 3.34 -16.86 14.27
C MET A 484 4.63 -17.67 14.09
N GLU A 485 4.99 -18.58 15.00
CA GLU A 485 6.20 -19.42 14.86
C GLU A 485 6.26 -20.21 13.54
N ALA A 486 5.13 -20.68 13.01
CA ALA A 486 5.07 -21.33 11.71
C ALA A 486 5.36 -20.35 10.56
N LYS A 487 4.70 -19.19 10.55
CA LYS A 487 4.96 -18.10 9.59
C LYS A 487 6.44 -17.71 9.63
N GLN A 488 6.98 -17.54 10.84
CA GLN A 488 8.37 -17.17 11.08
C GLN A 488 9.35 -18.15 10.44
N LYS A 489 9.19 -19.46 10.68
CA LYS A 489 10.04 -20.48 10.07
C LYS A 489 9.97 -20.46 8.54
N ALA A 490 8.80 -20.16 7.98
CA ALA A 490 8.60 -20.12 6.54
C ALA A 490 9.16 -18.85 5.88
N THR A 491 9.15 -17.71 6.58
CA THR A 491 9.56 -16.41 6.03
C THR A 491 10.93 -15.93 6.53
N MET A 492 11.62 -16.71 7.36
CA MET A 492 12.92 -16.33 7.93
C MET A 492 13.98 -16.17 6.84
N SER A 493 14.44 -14.93 6.68
CA SER A 493 15.47 -14.53 5.71
C SER A 493 16.80 -14.17 6.39
N LYS A 494 16.73 -13.73 7.65
CA LYS A 494 17.83 -13.24 8.48
C LYS A 494 17.55 -13.52 9.95
N GLU A 495 18.58 -13.32 10.77
CA GLU A 495 18.47 -13.33 12.22
C GLU A 495 17.53 -12.20 12.69
N TYR A 496 16.84 -12.39 13.80
CA TYR A 496 15.97 -11.37 14.41
C TYR A 496 15.88 -11.49 15.93
N LEU A 497 15.51 -10.41 16.61
CA LEU A 497 15.11 -10.45 18.01
C LEU A 497 13.66 -10.91 18.12
N HIS A 498 13.39 -11.87 18.98
CA HIS A 498 12.06 -12.37 19.28
C HIS A 498 11.70 -12.12 20.75
N CYS A 499 10.62 -11.39 21.00
CA CYS A 499 10.11 -11.21 22.36
C CYS A 499 9.13 -12.34 22.72
N ARG A 500 9.39 -13.07 23.80
CA ARG A 500 8.52 -14.16 24.26
C ARG A 500 7.21 -13.66 24.89
N ASP A 501 7.17 -12.42 25.34
CA ASP A 501 6.03 -11.83 26.05
C ASP A 501 5.02 -11.17 25.13
N CYS A 502 5.44 -10.49 24.06
CA CYS A 502 4.51 -9.92 23.08
C CYS A 502 4.55 -10.59 21.70
N LEU A 503 5.42 -11.58 21.52
CA LEU A 503 5.64 -12.33 20.28
C LEU A 503 6.23 -11.51 19.11
N VAL A 504 6.50 -10.22 19.32
CA VAL A 504 7.08 -9.37 18.28
C VAL A 504 8.42 -9.91 17.81
N GLN A 505 8.64 -9.77 16.51
CA GLN A 505 9.91 -9.99 15.86
C GLN A 505 10.49 -8.64 15.46
N ASP A 506 11.78 -8.45 15.61
CA ASP A 506 12.46 -7.25 15.18
C ASP A 506 13.75 -7.61 14.45
N TYR A 507 13.73 -7.49 13.12
CA TYR A 507 14.90 -7.72 12.28
C TYR A 507 15.90 -6.55 12.34
N ASP A 508 15.48 -5.36 12.78
CA ASP A 508 16.37 -4.20 12.86
C ASP A 508 17.22 -4.20 14.11
N PHE A 509 16.75 -4.84 15.18
CA PHE A 509 17.48 -4.92 16.45
C PHE A 509 18.92 -5.43 16.29
N ILE A 510 19.13 -6.46 15.48
CA ILE A 510 20.46 -7.10 15.33
C ILE A 510 21.48 -6.17 14.66
N SER A 511 21.03 -5.26 13.80
CA SER A 511 21.92 -4.25 13.21
C SER A 511 22.46 -3.25 14.24
N SER A 512 21.84 -3.17 15.42
CA SER A 512 22.17 -2.25 16.52
C SER A 512 22.98 -2.91 17.65
N MET A 513 23.99 -3.72 17.31
CA MET A 513 24.84 -4.52 18.23
C MET A 513 25.48 -3.76 19.44
N ASN A 514 25.27 -2.46 19.58
CA ASN A 514 25.72 -1.63 20.70
C ASN A 514 24.68 -1.45 21.84
N GLN A 515 23.49 -2.04 21.76
CA GLN A 515 22.51 -1.93 22.86
C GLN A 515 22.94 -2.75 24.08
N LYS A 516 23.33 -2.07 25.17
CA LYS A 516 23.75 -2.66 26.45
C LYS A 516 22.67 -3.48 27.16
N GLU A 517 21.39 -3.28 26.83
CA GLU A 517 20.26 -4.03 27.38
C GLU A 517 19.34 -4.49 26.25
N ARG A 518 19.16 -5.81 26.12
CA ARG A 518 18.25 -6.40 25.13
C ARG A 518 16.82 -6.28 25.64
N LYS A 519 16.11 -5.26 25.16
CA LYS A 519 14.73 -4.95 25.57
C LYS A 519 13.82 -4.93 24.35
N CYS A 520 12.62 -5.50 24.50
CA CYS A 520 11.62 -5.47 23.45
C CYS A 520 11.14 -4.03 23.17
N PRO A 521 11.12 -3.57 21.91
CA PRO A 521 10.70 -2.21 21.56
C PRO A 521 9.20 -1.95 21.72
N VAL A 522 8.38 -3.01 21.82
CA VAL A 522 6.91 -2.90 21.95
C VAL A 522 6.48 -2.90 23.42
N CYS A 523 6.86 -3.93 24.17
CA CYS A 523 6.37 -4.14 25.54
C CYS A 523 7.40 -3.83 26.63
N GLY A 524 8.65 -3.56 26.24
CA GLY A 524 9.73 -3.32 27.19
C GLY A 524 10.21 -4.56 27.96
N SER A 525 9.80 -5.77 27.59
CA SER A 525 10.26 -6.98 28.24
C SER A 525 11.75 -7.27 27.97
N LEU A 526 12.42 -7.86 28.96
CA LEU A 526 13.76 -8.43 28.85
C LEU A 526 13.75 -9.92 28.45
N ASN A 527 12.56 -10.54 28.37
CA ASN A 527 12.36 -11.92 27.94
C ASN A 527 12.42 -12.01 26.41
N VAL A 528 13.62 -11.83 25.88
CA VAL A 528 13.91 -11.74 24.44
C VAL A 528 15.01 -12.72 24.05
N ASP A 529 14.84 -13.38 22.91
CA ASP A 529 15.81 -14.29 22.31
C ASP A 529 16.30 -13.74 20.98
N ILE A 530 17.55 -14.05 20.61
CA ILE A 530 18.04 -13.86 19.24
C ILE A 530 17.83 -15.18 18.51
N ILE A 531 17.09 -15.13 17.41
CA ILE A 531 16.86 -16.27 16.53
C ILE A 531 17.86 -16.19 15.39
N TYR A 532 18.66 -17.23 15.25
CA TYR A 532 19.69 -17.37 14.21
C TYR A 532 19.12 -18.16 13.02
N ARG A 533 19.59 -17.82 11.81
CA ARG A 533 19.18 -18.48 10.57
C ARG A 533 19.80 -19.88 10.43
#